data_AF-A0A3B8PP76-F1
#
_entry.id   AF-A0A3B8PP76-F1
#
_cell.length_a   1.000
_cell.length_b   1.000
_cell.length_c   1.000
_cell.angle_alpha   90.00
_cell.angle_beta   90.00
_cell.angle_gamma   90.00
#
_symmetry.space_group_name_H-M   'P 1'
#
loop_
_entity.id
_entity.type
_entity.pdbx_description
1 polymer ?
#
loop_
_entity_poly.entity_id
_entity_poly.type
_entity_poly.pdbx_seq_one_letter_code
_entity_poly.pdbx_strand_id
1 'polypeptide(L)'
;MLWDVDTDYRQVIAELCPLFYGSAGKSMTAFYMEMDRAILHREGPRAAGYHPNTRLEFSLEELQRGRRILQDAVEKVGGDARLLRRVDYARFAHAILTLVRIRNDSQPSDRGRAMAQQATKDVAALQARYTMMVRRQTSLFLAPPGGTK
;
A
#
# COMPACT_ATOMS: atom_id res chain seq x y z
N MET A 1 -22.80 -4.99 -14.80
CA MET A 1 -21.87 -6.10 -14.54
C MET A 1 -20.66 -5.49 -13.86
N LEU A 2 -20.54 -5.62 -12.53
CA LEU A 2 -19.55 -4.84 -11.73
C LEU A 2 -18.18 -5.54 -11.61
N TRP A 3 -18.10 -6.80 -12.07
CA TRP A 3 -16.91 -7.65 -12.00
C TRP A 3 -16.95 -8.58 -13.21
N ASP A 4 -16.53 -8.05 -14.36
CA ASP A 4 -16.33 -8.84 -15.56
C ASP A 4 -14.88 -9.32 -15.57
N VAL A 5 -14.70 -10.65 -15.62
CA VAL A 5 -13.38 -11.32 -15.60
C VAL A 5 -12.56 -10.96 -16.85
N ASP A 6 -13.25 -10.54 -17.92
CA ASP A 6 -12.63 -10.09 -19.16
C ASP A 6 -12.21 -8.61 -19.13
N THR A 7 -12.46 -7.90 -18.03
CA THR A 7 -12.03 -6.50 -17.89
C THR A 7 -10.50 -6.44 -17.79
N ASP A 8 -9.87 -5.76 -18.75
CA ASP A 8 -8.46 -5.38 -18.63
C ASP A 8 -8.33 -4.26 -17.58
N TYR A 9 -8.18 -4.68 -16.32
CA TYR A 9 -7.99 -3.77 -15.19
C TYR A 9 -6.76 -2.89 -15.36
N ARG A 10 -5.76 -3.27 -16.16
CA ARG A 10 -4.59 -2.43 -16.43
C ARG A 10 -4.95 -1.27 -17.33
N GLN A 11 -5.73 -1.53 -18.37
CA GLN A 11 -6.29 -0.48 -19.23
C GLN A 11 -7.17 0.47 -18.42
N VAL A 12 -8.07 -0.07 -17.58
CA VAL A 12 -8.93 0.74 -16.71
C VAL A 12 -8.11 1.63 -15.78
N ILE A 13 -7.06 1.10 -15.15
CA ILE A 13 -6.17 1.89 -14.27
C ILE A 13 -5.44 2.98 -15.06
N ALA A 14 -4.95 2.67 -16.27
CA ALA A 14 -4.26 3.64 -17.12
C ALA A 14 -5.17 4.80 -17.56
N GLU A 15 -6.44 4.53 -17.83
CA GLU A 15 -7.43 5.53 -18.23
C GLU A 15 -7.96 6.36 -17.05
N LEU A 16 -8.24 5.73 -15.91
CA LEU A 16 -8.87 6.40 -14.77
C LEU A 16 -7.89 7.20 -13.92
N CYS A 17 -6.64 6.78 -13.81
CA CYS A 17 -5.68 7.47 -12.92
C CYS A 17 -5.43 8.93 -13.31
N PRO A 18 -5.24 9.31 -14.59
CA PRO A 18 -5.15 10.71 -15.00
C PRO A 18 -6.39 11.53 -14.64
N LEU A 19 -7.58 10.97 -14.83
CA LEU A 19 -8.85 11.65 -14.54
C LEU A 19 -9.07 11.85 -13.03
N PHE A 20 -8.71 10.84 -12.23
CA PHE A 20 -8.94 10.86 -10.79
C PHE A 20 -7.82 11.54 -10.00
N TYR A 21 -6.55 11.41 -10.40
CA TYR A 21 -5.41 11.97 -9.67
C TYR A 21 -4.79 13.21 -10.34
N GLY A 22 -5.29 13.65 -11.49
CA GLY A 22 -4.83 14.86 -12.17
C GLY A 22 -3.33 14.76 -12.50
N SER A 23 -2.56 15.75 -12.04
CA SER A 23 -1.10 15.82 -12.25
C SER A 23 -0.34 14.62 -11.68
N ALA A 24 -0.87 13.94 -10.67
CA ALA A 24 -0.30 12.71 -10.12
C ALA A 24 -0.69 11.44 -10.87
N GLY A 25 -1.57 11.53 -11.89
CA GLY A 25 -2.13 10.40 -12.62
C GLY A 25 -1.10 9.40 -13.11
N LYS A 26 -0.04 9.86 -13.79
CA LYS A 26 1.04 8.98 -14.28
C LYS A 26 1.75 8.23 -13.15
N SER A 27 2.02 8.91 -12.02
CA SER A 27 2.64 8.25 -10.85
C SER A 27 1.69 7.23 -10.24
N MET A 28 0.39 7.53 -10.16
CA MET A 28 -0.60 6.61 -9.60
C MET A 28 -0.81 5.39 -10.49
N THR A 29 -0.83 5.53 -11.82
CA THR A 29 -0.80 4.40 -12.75
C THR A 29 0.44 3.53 -12.50
N ALA A 30 1.62 4.14 -12.41
CA ALA A 30 2.86 3.41 -12.14
C ALA A 30 2.82 2.67 -10.79
N PHE A 31 2.27 3.29 -9.75
CA PHE A 31 2.10 2.67 -8.45
C PHE A 31 1.22 1.42 -8.54
N TYR A 32 0.02 1.53 -9.12
CA TYR A 32 -0.89 0.40 -9.24
C TYR A 32 -0.33 -0.71 -10.12
N MET A 33 0.34 -0.38 -11.22
CA MET A 33 1.00 -1.36 -12.08
C MET A 33 2.17 -2.06 -11.38
N GLU A 34 2.95 -1.35 -10.55
CA GLU A 34 4.05 -1.96 -9.77
C GLU A 34 3.49 -2.94 -8.74
N MET A 35 2.41 -2.58 -8.04
CA MET A 35 1.78 -3.45 -7.05
C MET A 35 1.10 -4.66 -7.71
N ASP A 36 0.41 -4.47 -8.85
CA ASP A 36 -0.17 -5.56 -9.67
C ASP A 36 0.91 -6.53 -10.15
N ARG A 37 2.01 -5.99 -10.71
CA ARG A 37 3.14 -6.78 -11.17
C ARG A 37 3.76 -7.59 -10.04
N ALA A 38 3.93 -6.99 -8.86
CA ALA A 38 4.44 -7.67 -7.69
C ALA A 38 3.53 -8.85 -7.30
N ILE A 39 2.22 -8.68 -7.35
CA ILE A 39 1.26 -9.77 -7.10
C ILE A 39 1.40 -10.89 -8.15
N LEU A 40 1.42 -10.55 -9.44
CA LEU A 40 1.42 -11.51 -10.54
C LEU A 40 2.75 -12.27 -10.69
N HIS A 41 3.90 -11.62 -10.51
CA HIS A 41 5.20 -12.33 -10.53
C HIS A 41 5.30 -13.40 -9.44
N ARG A 42 4.46 -13.31 -8.41
CA ARG A 42 4.37 -14.29 -7.31
C ARG A 42 3.42 -15.44 -7.60
N GLU A 43 2.70 -15.43 -8.72
CA GLU A 43 1.81 -16.52 -9.17
C GLU A 43 2.57 -17.62 -9.95
N GLY A 44 3.92 -17.58 -9.96
CA GLY A 44 4.76 -18.66 -10.49
C GLY A 44 4.66 -19.99 -9.72
N PRO A 45 5.35 -21.06 -10.19
CA PRO A 45 5.23 -22.41 -9.64
C PRO A 45 5.48 -22.46 -8.13
N ARG A 46 4.56 -23.10 -7.40
CA ARG A 46 4.59 -23.22 -5.94
C ARG A 46 5.65 -24.25 -5.52
N ALA A 47 6.57 -23.87 -4.66
CA ALA A 47 7.55 -24.80 -4.09
C ALA A 47 6.87 -25.91 -3.27
N ALA A 48 7.47 -27.10 -3.24
CA ALA A 48 7.01 -28.19 -2.37
C ALA A 48 7.13 -27.75 -0.89
N GLY A 49 5.99 -27.71 -0.18
CA GLY A 49 5.90 -27.14 1.19
C GLY A 49 5.15 -25.80 1.27
N TYR A 50 4.57 -25.32 0.17
CA TYR A 50 3.71 -24.13 0.14
C TYR A 50 2.55 -24.22 1.15
N HIS A 51 2.49 -23.28 2.09
CA HIS A 51 1.33 -23.07 2.96
C HIS A 51 0.74 -21.67 2.70
N PRO A 52 -0.56 -21.55 2.35
CA PRO A 52 -1.19 -20.27 2.02
C PRO A 52 -1.03 -19.19 3.11
N ASN A 53 -1.02 -19.61 4.38
CA ASN A 53 -1.00 -18.70 5.53
C ASN A 53 0.40 -18.20 5.95
N THR A 54 1.50 -18.72 5.37
CA THR A 54 2.87 -18.23 5.63
C THR A 54 3.36 -17.28 4.52
N ARG A 55 2.48 -16.93 3.57
CA ARG A 55 2.83 -16.11 2.42
C ARG A 55 2.98 -14.64 2.82
N LEU A 56 4.17 -14.14 2.64
CA LEU A 56 4.52 -12.75 2.81
C LEU A 56 4.28 -12.02 1.48
N GLU A 57 3.12 -11.35 1.34
CA GLU A 57 2.55 -10.87 0.06
C GLU A 57 3.40 -9.89 -0.75
N PHE A 58 4.33 -9.16 -0.12
CA PHE A 58 5.25 -8.23 -0.80
C PHE A 58 6.67 -8.34 -0.23
N SER A 59 7.70 -8.06 -1.04
CA SER A 59 9.08 -7.97 -0.58
C SER A 59 9.33 -6.60 0.02
N LEU A 60 10.35 -6.46 0.88
CA LEU A 60 10.70 -5.15 1.42
C LEU A 60 11.13 -4.17 0.31
N GLU A 61 11.64 -4.68 -0.82
CA GLU A 61 12.00 -3.85 -1.96
C GLU A 61 10.78 -3.36 -2.74
N GLU A 62 9.80 -4.24 -3.00
CA GLU A 62 8.54 -3.86 -3.64
C GLU A 62 7.79 -2.82 -2.80
N LEU A 63 7.70 -3.02 -1.49
CA LEU A 63 7.08 -2.06 -0.59
C LEU A 63 7.83 -0.71 -0.58
N GLN A 64 9.16 -0.74 -0.64
CA GLN A 64 9.95 0.49 -0.72
C GLN A 64 9.76 1.21 -2.06
N ARG A 65 9.70 0.47 -3.18
CA ARG A 65 9.43 1.05 -4.51
C ARG A 65 8.05 1.68 -4.57
N GLY A 66 7.01 0.95 -4.14
CA GLY A 66 5.66 1.48 -4.05
C GLY A 66 5.58 2.77 -3.22
N ARG A 67 6.26 2.81 -2.06
CA ARG A 67 6.34 4.02 -1.23
C ARG A 67 6.99 5.20 -1.96
N ARG A 68 8.10 4.98 -2.67
CA ARG A 68 8.76 6.05 -3.44
C ARG A 68 7.84 6.64 -4.51
N ILE A 69 7.15 5.79 -5.28
CA ILE A 69 6.22 6.25 -6.32
C ILE A 69 5.10 7.11 -5.72
N LEU A 70 4.59 6.74 -4.54
CA LEU A 70 3.58 7.53 -3.83
C LEU A 70 4.12 8.87 -3.30
N GLN A 71 5.40 8.94 -2.92
CA GLN A 71 6.03 10.21 -2.54
C GLN A 71 6.14 11.14 -3.75
N ASP A 72 6.58 10.61 -4.90
CA ASP A 72 6.63 11.37 -6.16
C ASP A 72 5.22 11.85 -6.58
N ALA A 73 4.18 11.05 -6.32
CA ALA A 73 2.79 11.44 -6.59
C ALA A 73 2.36 12.64 -5.71
N VAL A 74 2.77 12.68 -4.44
CA VAL A 74 2.50 13.81 -3.53
C VAL A 74 3.20 15.08 -3.99
N GLU A 75 4.41 14.99 -4.51
CA GLU A 75 5.11 16.15 -5.06
C GLU A 75 4.37 16.71 -6.29
N LYS A 76 3.88 15.83 -7.18
CA LYS A 76 3.18 16.21 -8.41
C LYS A 76 1.82 16.87 -8.19
N VAL A 77 1.12 16.58 -7.10
CA VAL A 77 -0.15 17.27 -6.81
C VAL A 77 0.04 18.75 -6.45
N GLY A 78 1.28 19.20 -6.20
CA GLY A 78 1.60 20.63 -6.06
C GLY A 78 0.82 21.36 -4.97
N GLY A 79 0.37 20.64 -3.93
CA GLY A 79 -0.43 21.19 -2.85
C GLY A 79 -1.94 21.29 -3.12
N ASP A 80 -2.44 20.82 -4.27
CA ASP A 80 -3.90 20.67 -4.48
C ASP A 80 -4.47 19.73 -3.41
N ALA A 81 -5.24 20.30 -2.47
CA ALA A 81 -5.74 19.57 -1.31
C ALA A 81 -6.67 18.40 -1.69
N ARG A 82 -7.43 18.52 -2.79
CA ARG A 82 -8.35 17.47 -3.25
C ARG A 82 -7.59 16.31 -3.85
N LEU A 83 -6.61 16.58 -4.71
CA LEU A 83 -5.77 15.56 -5.32
C LEU A 83 -4.85 14.91 -4.28
N LEU A 84 -4.28 15.71 -3.38
CA LEU A 84 -3.47 15.22 -2.27
C LEU A 84 -4.23 14.25 -1.38
N ARG A 85 -5.49 14.56 -1.04
CA ARG A 85 -6.34 13.66 -0.27
C ARG A 85 -6.52 12.29 -0.95
N ARG A 86 -6.68 12.27 -2.27
CA ARG A 86 -6.83 11.02 -3.04
C ARG A 86 -5.54 10.19 -3.00
N VAL A 87 -4.39 10.82 -3.20
CA VAL A 87 -3.08 10.15 -3.11
C VAL A 87 -2.82 9.65 -1.69
N ASP A 88 -3.18 10.44 -0.69
CA ASP A 88 -2.99 10.10 0.72
C ASP A 88 -3.80 8.87 1.16
N TYR A 89 -4.94 8.57 0.53
CA TYR A 89 -5.64 7.30 0.76
C TYR A 89 -4.81 6.09 0.31
N ALA A 90 -4.15 6.18 -0.85
CA ALA A 90 -3.25 5.12 -1.31
C ALA A 90 -2.02 4.99 -0.40
N ARG A 91 -1.46 6.10 0.07
CA ARG A 91 -0.36 6.11 1.06
C ARG A 91 -0.76 5.45 2.37
N PHE A 92 -1.96 5.72 2.85
CA PHE A 92 -2.48 5.12 4.07
C PHE A 92 -2.61 3.60 3.93
N ALA A 93 -3.25 3.13 2.85
CA ALA A 93 -3.38 1.70 2.57
C ALA A 93 -2.01 1.01 2.42
N HIS A 94 -1.06 1.64 1.70
CA HIS A 94 0.30 1.12 1.52
C HIS A 94 1.07 1.01 2.83
N ALA A 95 0.91 1.97 3.74
CA ALA A 95 1.54 1.93 5.04
C ALA A 95 0.96 0.79 5.92
N ILE A 96 -0.36 0.58 5.91
CA ILE A 96 -0.98 -0.57 6.58
C ILE A 96 -0.46 -1.89 6.01
N LEU A 97 -0.42 -2.01 4.68
CA LEU A 97 0.11 -3.20 4.00
C LEU A 97 1.56 -3.50 4.43
N THR A 98 2.39 -2.46 4.51
CA THR A 98 3.78 -2.56 4.96
C THR A 98 3.85 -3.10 6.40
N LEU A 99 3.02 -2.61 7.31
CA LEU A 99 2.94 -3.08 8.68
C LEU A 99 2.47 -4.54 8.77
N VAL A 100 1.43 -4.91 8.01
CA VAL A 100 0.95 -6.30 7.93
C VAL A 100 2.07 -7.23 7.49
N ARG A 101 2.76 -6.89 6.41
CA ARG A 101 3.86 -7.67 5.88
C ARG A 101 4.99 -7.86 6.89
N ILE A 102 5.42 -6.80 7.56
CA ILE A 102 6.56 -6.88 8.49
C ILE A 102 6.19 -7.62 9.77
N ARG A 103 4.95 -7.54 10.25
CA ARG A 103 4.53 -8.29 11.45
C ARG A 103 4.28 -9.76 11.21
N ASN A 104 3.94 -10.13 9.98
CA ASN A 104 3.89 -11.54 9.58
C ASN A 104 5.30 -12.14 9.43
N ASP A 105 6.35 -11.32 9.44
CA ASP A 105 7.73 -11.76 9.48
C ASP A 105 8.10 -12.15 10.91
N SER A 106 8.46 -13.43 11.13
CA SER A 106 8.80 -13.93 12.47
C SER A 106 10.10 -13.32 13.01
N GLN A 107 10.99 -12.87 12.12
CA GLN A 107 12.28 -12.26 12.45
C GLN A 107 12.59 -11.11 11.48
N PRO A 108 11.92 -9.96 11.61
CA PRO A 108 12.11 -8.86 10.68
C PRO A 108 13.56 -8.34 10.75
N SER A 109 14.16 -8.08 9.59
CA SER A 109 15.46 -7.43 9.49
C SER A 109 15.45 -6.01 10.05
N ASP A 110 16.60 -5.40 10.31
CA ASP A 110 16.70 -3.98 10.71
C ASP A 110 16.04 -3.05 9.71
N ARG A 111 16.22 -3.33 8.40
CA ARG A 111 15.52 -2.62 7.33
C ARG A 111 14.01 -2.77 7.46
N GLY A 112 13.52 -3.98 7.72
CA GLY A 112 12.10 -4.24 7.99
C GLY A 112 11.59 -3.44 9.19
N ARG A 113 12.33 -3.44 10.31
CA ARG A 113 11.98 -2.65 11.51
C ARG A 113 11.89 -1.16 11.21
N ALA A 114 12.86 -0.60 10.48
CA ALA A 114 12.86 0.82 10.11
C ALA A 114 11.67 1.17 9.21
N MET A 115 11.34 0.31 8.24
CA MET A 115 10.15 0.47 7.39
C MET A 115 8.85 0.44 8.20
N ALA A 116 8.73 -0.47 9.18
CA ALA A 116 7.57 -0.52 10.06
C ALA A 116 7.44 0.76 10.91
N GLN A 117 8.54 1.27 11.48
CA GLN A 117 8.52 2.52 12.23
C GLN A 117 8.04 3.70 11.36
N GLN A 118 8.52 3.80 10.12
CA GLN A 118 8.06 4.83 9.20
C GLN A 118 6.58 4.65 8.82
N ALA A 119 6.14 3.42 8.54
CA ALA A 119 4.76 3.13 8.20
C ALA A 119 3.80 3.44 9.36
N THR A 120 4.19 3.18 10.61
CA THR A 120 3.42 3.59 11.80
C THR A 120 3.24 5.10 11.87
N LYS A 121 4.31 5.88 11.63
CA LYS A 121 4.23 7.35 11.57
C LYS A 121 3.31 7.83 10.46
N ASP A 122 3.44 7.23 9.27
CA ASP A 122 2.63 7.57 8.10
C ASP A 122 1.13 7.29 8.36
N VAL A 123 0.79 6.14 8.94
CA VAL A 123 -0.59 5.78 9.35
C VAL A 123 -1.14 6.79 10.35
N ALA A 124 -0.42 7.06 11.44
CA ALA A 124 -0.89 7.97 12.49
C ALA A 124 -1.13 9.39 11.94
N ALA A 125 -0.18 9.92 11.17
CA ALA A 125 -0.29 11.25 10.58
C ALA A 125 -1.49 11.37 9.62
N LEU A 126 -1.66 10.39 8.73
CA LEU A 126 -2.74 10.40 7.74
C LEU A 126 -4.11 10.15 8.38
N GLN A 127 -4.20 9.28 9.39
CA GLN A 127 -5.43 9.03 10.13
C GLN A 127 -5.89 10.28 10.88
N ALA A 128 -4.97 10.99 11.54
CA ALA A 128 -5.26 12.26 12.20
C ALA A 128 -5.70 13.34 11.20
N ARG A 129 -5.02 13.43 10.05
CA ARG A 129 -5.30 14.46 9.03
C ARG A 129 -6.69 14.33 8.39
N TYR A 130 -7.16 13.10 8.14
CA TYR A 130 -8.38 12.88 7.35
C TYR A 130 -9.52 12.22 8.12
N THR A 131 -9.36 12.02 9.43
CA THR A 131 -10.33 11.32 10.29
C THR A 131 -10.72 9.96 9.69
N MET A 132 -9.72 9.20 9.22
CA MET A 132 -9.99 7.92 8.57
C MET A 132 -10.51 6.90 9.58
N MET A 133 -11.70 6.36 9.30
CA MET A 133 -12.26 5.25 10.06
C MET A 133 -11.57 3.96 9.66
N VAL A 134 -10.87 3.38 10.61
CA VAL A 134 -10.22 2.07 10.48
C VAL A 134 -11.08 1.06 11.24
N ARG A 135 -11.35 -0.11 10.64
CA ARG A 135 -12.10 -1.17 11.32
C ARG A 135 -11.40 -1.52 12.65
N ARG A 136 -12.18 -1.83 13.68
CA ARG A 136 -11.66 -2.11 15.04
C ARG A 136 -10.53 -3.14 15.04
N GLN A 137 -10.65 -4.21 14.23
CA GLN A 137 -9.60 -5.23 14.11
C GLN A 137 -8.29 -4.65 13.55
N THR A 138 -8.35 -3.83 12.51
CA THR A 138 -7.17 -3.15 11.96
C THR A 138 -6.61 -2.12 12.95
N SER A 139 -7.44 -1.44 13.74
CA SER A 139 -6.98 -0.54 14.81
C SER A 139 -6.24 -1.30 15.93
N LEU A 140 -6.82 -2.41 16.40
CA LEU A 140 -6.18 -3.30 17.38
C LEU A 140 -4.88 -3.89 16.86
N PHE A 141 -4.84 -4.22 15.57
CA PHE A 141 -3.60 -4.56 14.91
C PHE A 141 -2.63 -3.38 15.04
N LEU A 142 -2.91 -2.21 14.48
CA LEU A 142 -1.98 -1.08 14.42
C LEU A 142 -1.48 -0.56 15.77
N ALA A 143 -2.15 -0.88 16.89
CA ALA A 143 -1.68 -0.57 18.23
C ALA A 143 -0.24 -1.10 18.49
N PRO A 144 0.59 -0.36 19.26
CA PRO A 144 1.89 -0.87 19.70
C PRO A 144 1.71 -2.14 20.53
N PRO A 145 2.64 -3.11 20.44
CA PRO A 145 2.65 -4.23 21.37
C PRO A 145 2.81 -3.70 22.80
N GLY A 146 1.79 -3.86 23.65
CA GLY A 146 1.76 -3.41 25.05
C GLY A 146 0.79 -2.27 25.39
N GLY A 147 0.00 -1.75 24.45
CA GLY A 147 -0.96 -0.68 24.73
C GLY A 147 -2.27 -1.17 25.35
N THR A 148 -2.44 -0.99 26.66
CA THR A 148 -3.77 -0.94 27.30
C THR A 148 -4.52 0.31 26.83
N LYS A 149 -5.82 0.16 26.59
CA LYS A 149 -6.75 1.26 26.27
C LYS A 149 -6.73 2.35 27.33
#